data_AF-A0A9X4S554-F1
#
_entry.id   AF-A0A9X4S554-F1
#
_cell.length_a   1.000
_cell.length_b   1.000
_cell.length_c   1.000
_cell.angle_alpha   90.00
_cell.angle_beta   90.00
_cell.angle_gamma   90.00
#
_symmetry.space_group_name_H-M   'P 1'
#
loop_
_entity.id
_entity.type
_entity.pdbx_description
1 polymer ?
#
loop_
_entity_poly.entity_id
_entity_poly.type
_entity_poly.pdbx_seq_one_letter_code
_entity_poly.pdbx_strand_id
1 'polypeptide(L)'
;MLNYIDILRVMAESKNSEFEFQLYSENTERGLSKTELAPLHGYVAKGSVQAKLKEDHKASFPIQELMKSEWETIAYFSKDGEVICQRESYGSPMIALKPELFKQGAYSKMVEESFKSFRTGREILVPEMSEATASSIVKEFNEWKQKEKSE
;
A
#
# COMPACT_ATOMS: atom_id res chain seq x y z
N MET A 1 1.86 -6.23 -10.78
CA MET A 1 1.79 -6.87 -9.46
C MET A 1 2.19 -5.84 -8.43
N LEU A 2 1.39 -5.69 -7.39
CA LEU A 2 1.66 -4.77 -6.29
C LEU A 2 2.56 -5.43 -5.25
N ASN A 3 3.33 -4.60 -4.54
CA ASN A 3 3.99 -4.98 -3.30
C ASN A 3 3.31 -4.28 -2.11
N TYR A 4 3.65 -4.69 -0.89
CA TYR A 4 3.06 -4.09 0.32
C TYR A 4 3.38 -2.59 0.47
N ILE A 5 4.50 -2.11 -0.08
CA ILE A 5 4.91 -0.70 -0.04
C ILE A 5 3.96 0.15 -0.90
N ASP A 6 3.47 -0.38 -2.02
CA ASP A 6 2.50 0.32 -2.88
C ASP A 6 1.21 0.63 -2.10
N ILE A 7 0.72 -0.32 -1.29
CA ILE A 7 -0.46 -0.13 -0.43
C ILE A 7 -0.18 0.88 0.68
N LEU A 8 0.97 0.75 1.36
CA LEU A 8 1.37 1.70 2.40
C LEU A 8 1.50 3.13 1.85
N ARG A 9 1.97 3.29 0.61
CA ARG A 9 2.01 4.58 -0.09
C ARG A 9 0.60 5.13 -0.30
N VAL A 10 -0.30 4.32 -0.86
CA VAL A 10 -1.71 4.74 -1.07
C VAL A 10 -2.38 5.14 0.24
N MET A 11 -2.15 4.40 1.33
CA MET A 11 -2.63 4.75 2.68
C MET A 11 -2.07 6.08 3.16
N ALA A 12 -0.76 6.32 2.97
CA ALA A 12 -0.10 7.56 3.36
C ALA A 12 -0.56 8.78 2.54
N GLU A 13 -0.87 8.60 1.26
CA GLU A 13 -1.39 9.66 0.38
C GLU A 13 -2.88 9.93 0.61
N SER A 14 -3.61 8.94 1.15
CA SER A 14 -5.05 8.99 1.41
C SER A 14 -5.36 9.01 2.91
N LYS A 15 -4.69 9.87 3.70
CA LYS A 15 -4.83 9.90 5.17
C LYS A 15 -6.27 10.07 5.67
N ASN A 16 -7.15 10.69 4.87
CA ASN A 16 -8.55 10.92 5.23
C ASN A 16 -9.50 9.78 4.84
N SER A 17 -8.96 8.67 4.33
CA SER A 17 -9.71 7.47 3.95
C SER A 17 -9.58 6.37 4.98
N GLU A 18 -10.61 5.55 5.04
CA GLU A 18 -10.58 4.29 5.79
C GLU A 18 -10.13 3.16 4.86
N PHE A 19 -9.39 2.21 5.43
CA PHE A 19 -8.98 1.01 4.72
C PHE A 19 -9.45 -0.23 5.45
N GLU A 20 -9.83 -1.24 4.68
CA GLU A 20 -10.19 -2.57 5.18
C GLU A 20 -9.39 -3.62 4.44
N PHE A 21 -9.17 -4.77 5.09
CA PHE A 21 -8.49 -5.90 4.47
C PHE A 21 -9.00 -7.22 5.01
N GLN A 22 -8.92 -8.25 4.17
CA GLN A 22 -9.27 -9.61 4.54
C GLN A 22 -8.10 -10.56 4.37
N LEU A 23 -7.97 -11.50 5.29
CA LEU A 23 -6.98 -12.57 5.25
C LEU A 23 -7.59 -13.84 4.66
N TYR A 24 -6.77 -14.66 4.00
CA TYR A 24 -7.13 -16.05 3.74
C TYR A 24 -7.22 -16.85 5.05
N SER A 25 -8.03 -17.90 5.07
CA SER A 25 -8.18 -18.77 6.24
C SER A 25 -7.01 -19.74 6.40
N GLU A 26 -6.84 -20.32 7.59
CA GLU A 26 -5.86 -21.38 7.84
C GLU A 26 -6.05 -22.59 6.89
N ASN A 27 -7.29 -22.90 6.50
CA ASN A 27 -7.57 -23.97 5.54
C ASN A 27 -6.96 -23.64 4.18
N THR A 28 -7.08 -22.39 3.75
CA THR A 28 -6.47 -21.92 2.51
C THR A 28 -4.94 -21.97 2.59
N GLU A 29 -4.35 -21.53 3.71
CA GLU A 29 -2.89 -21.58 3.92
C GLU A 29 -2.35 -23.01 3.93
N ARG A 30 -3.14 -23.97 4.43
CA ARG A 30 -2.83 -25.42 4.39
C ARG A 30 -3.12 -26.08 3.03
N GLY A 31 -3.61 -25.33 2.06
CA GLY A 31 -3.95 -25.84 0.72
C GLY A 31 -5.23 -26.67 0.64
N LEU A 32 -6.08 -26.62 1.67
CA LEU A 32 -7.40 -27.28 1.70
C LEU A 32 -8.47 -26.49 0.95
N SER A 33 -8.23 -25.19 0.77
CA SER A 33 -9.01 -24.29 -0.10
C SER A 33 -8.05 -23.37 -0.86
N LYS A 34 -8.54 -22.73 -1.92
CA LYS A 34 -7.76 -21.73 -2.68
C LYS A 34 -8.15 -20.29 -2.36
N THR A 35 -9.36 -20.09 -1.84
CA THR A 35 -9.99 -18.76 -1.75
C THR A 35 -10.78 -18.55 -0.47
N GLU A 36 -10.78 -19.52 0.46
CA GLU A 36 -11.50 -19.38 1.71
C GLU A 36 -10.84 -18.29 2.57
N LEU A 37 -11.67 -17.38 3.08
CA LEU A 37 -11.25 -16.21 3.85
C LEU A 37 -11.41 -16.49 5.34
N ALA A 38 -10.51 -15.92 6.15
CA ALA A 38 -10.66 -15.93 7.59
C ALA A 38 -11.93 -15.17 7.99
N PRO A 39 -12.55 -15.46 9.15
CA PRO A 39 -13.71 -14.71 9.64
C PRO A 39 -13.35 -13.33 10.21
N LEU A 40 -12.05 -13.02 10.36
CA LEU A 40 -11.54 -11.81 10.96
C LEU A 40 -11.33 -10.72 9.90
N HIS A 41 -11.95 -9.56 10.10
CA HIS A 41 -11.89 -8.42 9.20
C HIS A 41 -10.96 -7.36 9.75
N GLY A 42 -9.91 -7.06 9.01
CA GLY A 42 -8.96 -6.01 9.34
C GLY A 42 -9.43 -4.64 8.90
N TYR A 43 -9.14 -3.61 9.70
CA TYR A 43 -9.40 -2.22 9.32
C TYR A 43 -8.34 -1.26 9.85
N VAL A 44 -8.12 -0.16 9.12
CA VAL A 44 -7.27 0.97 9.47
C VAL A 44 -8.13 2.23 9.38
N ALA A 45 -8.40 2.84 10.53
CA ALA A 45 -9.19 4.06 10.61
C ALA A 45 -8.48 5.25 9.95
N LYS A 46 -9.26 6.27 9.57
CA LYS A 46 -8.76 7.54 9.01
C LYS A 46 -7.65 8.13 9.87
N GLY A 47 -6.53 8.49 9.25
CA GLY A 47 -5.36 9.08 9.89
C GLY A 47 -4.57 8.12 10.79
N SER A 48 -4.97 6.85 10.89
CA SER A 48 -4.32 5.85 11.74
C SER A 48 -3.16 5.16 11.02
N VAL A 49 -2.14 4.81 11.80
CA VAL A 49 -1.08 3.86 11.37
C VAL A 49 -1.24 2.51 12.06
N GLN A 50 -2.36 2.30 12.75
CA GLN A 50 -2.70 1.08 13.47
C GLN A 50 -3.82 0.34 12.74
N ALA A 51 -3.57 -0.93 12.45
CA ALA A 51 -4.55 -1.90 12.02
C ALA A 51 -5.21 -2.55 13.23
N LYS A 52 -6.51 -2.81 13.12
CA LYS A 52 -7.33 -3.47 14.15
C LYS A 52 -8.22 -4.52 13.50
N LEU A 53 -8.80 -5.39 14.32
CA LEU A 53 -9.82 -6.33 13.89
C LEU A 53 -11.21 -5.79 14.26
N LYS A 54 -12.19 -5.97 13.37
CA LYS A 54 -13.58 -5.58 13.63
C LYS A 54 -14.21 -6.48 14.69
N GLU A 55 -13.80 -7.74 14.75
CA GLU A 55 -14.32 -8.74 15.69
C GLU A 55 -13.60 -8.72 17.04
N ASP A 56 -12.37 -8.19 17.09
CA ASP A 56 -11.61 -8.01 18.32
C ASP A 56 -10.94 -6.63 18.37
N HIS A 57 -11.65 -5.69 19.00
CA HIS A 57 -11.19 -4.31 19.16
C HIS A 57 -10.01 -4.14 20.13
N LYS A 58 -9.59 -5.19 20.85
CA LYS A 58 -8.41 -5.14 21.73
C LYS A 58 -7.12 -5.39 20.96
N ALA A 59 -7.19 -6.10 19.83
CA ALA A 59 -6.05 -6.35 18.96
C ALA A 59 -5.73 -5.11 18.12
N SER A 60 -4.52 -4.58 18.24
CA SER A 60 -4.03 -3.43 17.49
C SER A 60 -2.57 -3.65 17.12
N PHE A 61 -2.24 -3.44 15.86
CA PHE A 61 -0.90 -3.68 15.31
C PHE A 61 -0.47 -2.51 14.44
N PRO A 62 0.82 -2.12 14.45
CA PRO A 62 1.34 -1.19 13.44
C PRO A 62 1.12 -1.76 12.04
N ILE A 63 0.43 -1.01 11.17
CA ILE A 63 0.10 -1.50 9.81
C ILE A 63 1.35 -1.88 9.04
N GLN A 64 2.46 -1.17 9.24
CA GLN A 64 3.73 -1.48 8.59
C GLN A 64 4.33 -2.83 9.00
N GLU A 65 4.10 -3.28 10.23
CA GLU A 65 4.57 -4.58 10.72
C GLU A 65 3.68 -5.69 10.20
N LEU A 66 2.35 -5.53 10.29
CA LEU A 66 1.38 -6.45 9.72
C LEU A 66 1.61 -6.65 8.22
N MET A 67 1.82 -5.56 7.47
CA MET A 67 2.10 -5.62 6.04
C MET A 67 3.42 -6.30 5.70
N LYS A 68 4.38 -6.39 6.63
CA LYS A 68 5.63 -7.12 6.40
C LYS A 68 5.50 -8.60 6.72
N SER A 69 4.74 -8.97 7.75
CA SER A 69 4.57 -10.36 8.16
C SER A 69 3.47 -11.08 7.37
N GLU A 70 2.35 -10.40 7.12
CA GLU A 70 1.10 -11.00 6.62
C GLU A 70 0.82 -10.69 5.15
N TRP A 71 1.74 -10.06 4.40
CA TRP A 71 1.45 -9.63 3.02
C TRP A 71 0.93 -10.76 2.11
N GLU A 72 1.48 -11.95 2.26
CA GLU A 72 1.10 -13.11 1.43
C GLU A 72 -0.22 -13.74 1.86
N THR A 73 -0.68 -13.50 3.11
CA THR A 73 -1.95 -14.01 3.63
C THR A 73 -3.12 -13.04 3.37
N ILE A 74 -2.84 -11.78 3.04
CA ILE A 74 -3.86 -10.80 2.68
C ILE A 74 -4.46 -11.09 1.29
N ALA A 75 -5.77 -11.28 1.26
CA ALA A 75 -6.57 -11.56 0.07
C ALA A 75 -6.92 -10.29 -0.71
N TYR A 76 -7.38 -9.23 -0.04
CA TYR A 76 -7.72 -7.96 -0.70
C TYR A 76 -7.64 -6.76 0.25
N PHE A 77 -7.62 -5.56 -0.34
CA PHE A 77 -7.82 -4.29 0.35
C PHE A 77 -8.99 -3.52 -0.25
N SER A 78 -9.75 -2.88 0.63
CA SER A 78 -10.75 -1.88 0.27
C SER A 78 -10.35 -0.52 0.81
N LYS A 79 -10.71 0.53 0.08
CA LYS A 79 -10.59 1.93 0.48
C LYS A 79 -11.98 2.55 0.42
N ASP A 80 -12.44 3.10 1.54
CA ASP A 80 -13.77 3.72 1.67
C ASP A 80 -14.91 2.81 1.16
N GLY A 81 -14.80 1.50 1.42
CA GLY A 81 -15.78 0.48 1.03
C GLY A 81 -15.63 -0.11 -0.38
N GLU A 82 -14.73 0.42 -1.21
CA GLU A 82 -14.47 -0.10 -2.56
C GLU A 82 -13.19 -0.94 -2.60
N VAL A 83 -13.24 -2.15 -3.16
CA VAL A 83 -12.05 -3.01 -3.31
C VAL A 83 -11.10 -2.38 -4.33
N ILE A 84 -9.87 -2.06 -3.91
CA ILE A 84 -8.86 -1.40 -4.74
C ILE A 84 -7.81 -2.35 -5.29
N CYS A 85 -7.57 -3.47 -4.62
CA CYS A 85 -6.69 -4.53 -5.07
C CYS A 85 -7.05 -5.87 -4.44
N GLN A 86 -6.75 -6.97 -5.13
CA GLN A 86 -7.01 -8.32 -4.65
C GLN A 86 -6.04 -9.34 -5.24
N ARG A 87 -5.95 -10.49 -4.58
CA ARG A 87 -5.41 -11.74 -5.10
C ARG A 87 -6.57 -12.59 -5.61
N GLU A 88 -6.38 -13.24 -6.74
CA GLU A 88 -7.37 -14.17 -7.29
C GLU A 88 -7.50 -15.43 -6.43
N SER A 89 -6.38 -15.93 -5.90
CA SER A 89 -6.31 -17.05 -4.97
C SER A 89 -5.04 -16.98 -4.12
N TYR A 90 -4.96 -17.76 -3.04
CA TYR A 90 -3.76 -17.81 -2.21
C TYR A 90 -2.52 -18.22 -3.01
N GLY A 91 -1.41 -17.53 -2.77
CA GLY A 91 -0.17 -17.65 -3.55
C GLY A 91 -0.17 -16.92 -4.90
N SER A 92 -1.32 -16.40 -5.37
CA SER A 92 -1.37 -15.55 -6.56
C SER A 92 -0.90 -14.13 -6.24
N PRO A 93 -0.29 -13.41 -7.21
CA PRO A 93 0.15 -12.04 -7.01
C PRO A 93 -1.02 -11.09 -6.67
N MET A 94 -0.76 -10.06 -5.86
CA MET A 94 -1.72 -8.97 -5.62
C MET A 94 -1.83 -8.09 -6.87
N ILE A 95 -3.05 -7.91 -7.37
CA ILE A 95 -3.35 -7.13 -8.58
C ILE A 95 -4.20 -5.90 -8.21
N ALA A 96 -3.87 -4.76 -8.82
CA ALA A 96 -4.65 -3.54 -8.69
C ALA A 96 -5.95 -3.65 -9.51
N LEU A 97 -7.10 -3.43 -8.87
CA LEU A 97 -8.38 -3.24 -9.54
C LEU A 97 -8.63 -1.77 -9.91
N LYS A 98 -7.92 -0.86 -9.23
CA LYS A 98 -7.90 0.59 -9.47
C LYS A 98 -6.47 1.07 -9.74
N PRO A 99 -5.88 0.75 -10.93
CA PRO A 99 -4.47 0.98 -11.20
C PRO A 99 -4.01 2.44 -11.04
N GLU A 100 -4.91 3.39 -11.28
CA GLU A 100 -4.70 4.83 -11.12
C GLU A 100 -4.32 5.22 -9.69
N LEU A 101 -4.84 4.53 -8.67
CA LEU A 101 -4.49 4.79 -7.27
C LEU A 101 -3.04 4.41 -6.96
N PHE A 102 -2.47 3.46 -7.70
CA PHE A 102 -1.14 2.94 -7.45
C PHE A 102 -0.05 3.58 -8.32
N LYS A 103 -0.42 4.47 -9.25
CA LYS A 103 0.53 5.20 -10.08
C LYS A 103 1.31 6.21 -9.24
N GLN A 104 2.58 5.91 -9.01
CA GLN A 104 3.48 6.83 -8.35
C GLN A 104 3.98 7.89 -9.34
N GLY A 105 3.96 9.14 -8.90
CA GLY A 105 4.58 10.26 -9.60
C GLY A 105 6.10 10.12 -9.72
N ALA A 106 6.70 10.78 -10.72
CA ALA A 106 8.12 10.67 -11.02
C ALA A 106 9.01 11.19 -9.87
N TYR A 107 8.59 12.29 -9.22
CA TYR A 107 9.32 12.85 -8.09
C TYR A 107 9.22 11.96 -6.86
N SER A 108 8.00 11.51 -6.51
CA SER A 108 7.79 10.61 -5.38
C SER A 108 8.57 9.32 -5.52
N LYS A 109 8.66 8.78 -6.75
CA LYS A 109 9.47 7.60 -7.06
C LYS A 109 10.96 7.86 -6.87
N MET A 110 11.49 8.97 -7.38
CA MET A 110 12.89 9.37 -7.21
C MET A 110 13.27 9.51 -5.73
N VAL A 111 12.40 10.13 -4.92
CA VAL A 111 12.59 10.28 -3.47
C VAL A 111 12.60 8.91 -2.78
N GLU A 112 11.65 8.04 -3.09
CA GLU A 112 11.58 6.69 -2.51
C GLU A 112 12.83 5.87 -2.83
N GLU A 113 13.29 5.89 -4.10
CA GLU A 113 14.51 5.24 -4.53
C GLU A 113 15.72 5.80 -3.78
N SER A 114 15.80 7.12 -3.61
CA SER A 114 16.87 7.82 -2.84
C SER A 114 16.94 7.38 -1.37
N PHE A 115 15.79 7.19 -0.71
CA PHE A 115 15.78 6.67 0.66
C PHE A 115 16.15 5.19 0.73
N LYS A 116 15.72 4.38 -0.24
CA LYS A 116 16.07 2.95 -0.32
C LYS A 116 17.57 2.77 -0.57
N SER A 117 18.17 3.57 -1.42
CA SER A 117 19.60 3.52 -1.76
C SER A 117 20.47 3.92 -0.57
N PHE A 118 20.12 5.00 0.13
CA PHE A 118 20.81 5.44 1.34
C PHE A 118 20.84 4.36 2.41
N ARG A 119 19.72 3.64 2.60
CA ARG A 119 19.63 2.52 3.56
C ARG A 119 20.40 1.27 3.14
N THR A 120 20.67 1.08 1.84
CA THR A 120 21.30 -0.14 1.30
C THR A 120 22.74 0.07 0.81
N GLY A 121 23.22 1.31 0.82
CA GLY A 121 24.58 1.68 0.37
C GLY A 121 24.81 1.55 -1.14
N ARG A 122 23.74 1.41 -1.95
CA ARG A 122 23.85 1.32 -3.42
C ARG A 122 23.79 2.72 -4.06
N GLU A 123 24.59 2.95 -5.09
CA GLU A 123 24.45 4.14 -5.95
C GLU A 123 23.17 4.07 -6.80
N ILE A 124 22.49 5.21 -6.94
CA ILE A 124 21.37 5.35 -7.89
C ILE A 124 21.91 5.91 -9.19
N LEU A 125 21.78 5.13 -10.27
CA LEU A 125 21.89 5.67 -11.62
C LEU A 125 20.58 6.40 -11.94
N VAL A 126 20.60 7.73 -11.87
CA VAL A 126 19.49 8.56 -12.32
C VAL A 126 19.45 8.49 -13.85
N PRO A 127 18.39 7.93 -14.46
CA PRO A 127 18.28 7.87 -15.92
C PRO A 127 18.22 9.29 -16.50
N GLU A 128 18.67 9.46 -17.75
CA GLU A 128 18.66 10.76 -18.45
C GLU A 128 17.28 11.44 -18.32
N MET A 129 17.28 12.66 -17.76
CA MET A 129 16.06 13.42 -17.55
C MET A 129 15.54 13.95 -18.88
N SER A 130 14.46 13.37 -19.38
CA SER A 130 13.68 14.00 -20.45
C SER A 130 12.95 15.26 -19.93
N GLU A 131 12.67 16.23 -20.80
CA GLU A 131 11.89 17.43 -20.43
C GLU A 131 10.51 17.07 -19.84
N ALA A 132 9.87 16.01 -20.33
CA ALA A 132 8.60 15.52 -19.80
C ALA A 132 8.75 15.02 -18.36
N THR A 133 9.84 14.29 -18.06
CA THR A 133 10.16 13.81 -16.71
C THR A 133 10.44 14.98 -15.77
N ALA A 134 11.24 15.96 -16.21
CA ALA A 134 11.55 17.15 -15.43
C ALA A 134 10.28 17.98 -15.14
N SER A 135 9.40 18.17 -16.14
CA SER A 135 8.14 18.87 -15.96
C SER A 135 7.20 18.16 -14.98
N SER A 136 7.13 16.81 -15.01
CA SER A 136 6.34 16.04 -14.05
C SER A 136 6.89 16.19 -12.63
N ILE A 137 8.21 16.17 -12.48
CA ILE A 137 8.88 16.34 -11.18
C ILE A 137 8.57 17.72 -10.59
N VAL A 138 8.74 18.79 -11.37
CA VAL A 138 8.49 20.15 -10.92
C VAL A 138 7.01 20.34 -10.53
N LYS A 139 6.09 19.77 -11.31
CA LYS A 139 4.66 19.82 -11.02
C LYS A 139 4.34 19.13 -9.68
N GLU A 140 4.76 17.89 -9.50
CA GLU A 140 4.52 17.13 -8.27
C GLU A 140 5.16 17.78 -7.04
N PHE A 141 6.37 18.32 -7.20
CA PHE A 141 7.05 19.07 -6.13
C PHE A 141 6.28 20.33 -5.70
N ASN A 142 5.74 21.07 -6.67
CA ASN A 142 4.95 22.27 -6.39
C ASN A 142 3.62 21.93 -5.72
N GLU A 143 2.94 20.87 -6.16
CA GLU A 143 1.71 20.37 -5.53
C GLU A 143 1.96 19.95 -4.07
N TRP A 144 3.06 19.24 -3.81
CA TRP A 144 3.48 18.88 -2.46
C TRP A 144 3.71 20.12 -1.59
N LYS A 145 4.48 21.11 -2.08
CA LYS A 145 4.74 22.37 -1.38
C LYS A 145 3.47 23.16 -1.06
N GLN A 146 2.47 23.10 -1.92
CA GLN A 146 1.20 23.79 -1.68
C GLN A 146 0.39 23.07 -0.60
N LYS A 147 0.34 21.74 -0.61
CA LYS A 147 -0.33 20.96 0.44
C LYS A 147 0.23 21.25 1.83
N GLU A 148 1.56 21.31 2.00
CA GLU A 148 2.18 21.63 3.31
C GLU A 148 1.89 23.05 3.81
N LYS A 149 1.54 23.99 2.93
CA LYS A 149 1.19 25.36 3.34
C LYS A 149 -0.28 25.53 3.72
N SER A 150 -1.12 24.54 3.40
CA SER A 150 -2.56 24.53 3.64
C SER A 150 -2.97 23.67 4.84
N GLU A 151 -2.02 23.00 5.49
CA GLU A 151 -2.13 22.38 6.82
C GLU A 151 -1.60 23.33 7.89
#